data_AF-A0A7K1GL50-F1
#
_entry.id   AF-A0A7K1GL50-F1
#
_cell.length_a   1.000
_cell.length_b   1.000
_cell.length_c   1.000
_cell.angle_alpha   90.00
_cell.angle_beta   90.00
_cell.angle_gamma   90.00
#
_symmetry.space_group_name_H-M   'P 1'
#
loop_
_entity.id
_entity.type
_entity.pdbx_description
1 polymer ?
#
loop_
_entity_poly.entity_id
_entity_poly.type
_entity_poly.pdbx_seq_one_letter_code
_entity_poly.pdbx_strand_id
1 'polypeptide(L)'
;MKKLIALAILVASTISCNQKQTPPTTVTIEDAYTLEIPSNLAPIQELFPGADLQYGNTYLQTYLIGKKSVKAQTSNFQAFVDQSLALYNKRPNYEIVKKEDVTINGIKGQQYELKMSQKDVYMYMIQTMLNGEKANYLLMGWTTSQNAEVESQKIKETINTFKEL
;
A
#
# COMPACT_ATOMS: atom_id res chain seq x y z
N MET A 1 63.11 16.40 -29.87
CA MET A 1 62.68 17.25 -28.74
C MET A 1 61.28 16.84 -28.33
N LYS A 2 61.14 16.33 -27.10
CA LYS A 2 59.92 15.77 -26.52
C LYS A 2 58.93 16.89 -26.18
N LYS A 3 57.66 16.78 -26.62
CA LYS A 3 56.56 17.54 -26.03
C LYS A 3 55.42 16.56 -25.72
N LEU A 4 55.35 16.19 -24.45
CA LEU A 4 54.27 15.45 -23.82
C LEU A 4 53.06 16.39 -23.75
N ILE A 5 51.97 16.03 -24.43
CA ILE A 5 50.67 16.68 -24.24
C ILE A 5 50.01 15.96 -23.06
N ALA A 6 49.92 16.66 -21.94
CA ALA A 6 49.31 16.18 -20.71
C ALA A 6 47.79 16.05 -20.90
N LEU A 7 47.30 14.80 -20.81
CA LEU A 7 45.89 14.47 -20.78
C LEU A 7 45.37 14.69 -19.35
N ALA A 8 44.77 15.86 -19.11
CA ALA A 8 44.05 16.13 -17.87
C ALA A 8 42.69 15.44 -17.92
N ILE A 9 42.65 14.16 -17.53
CA ILE A 9 41.41 13.43 -17.29
C ILE A 9 40.78 14.02 -16.01
N LEU A 10 39.79 14.87 -16.21
CA LEU A 10 38.91 15.36 -15.16
C LEU A 10 38.04 14.18 -14.71
N VAL A 11 38.53 13.42 -13.72
CA VAL A 11 37.72 12.43 -13.00
C VAL A 11 36.73 13.21 -12.15
N ALA A 12 35.63 13.61 -12.77
CA ALA A 12 34.42 13.99 -12.05
C ALA A 12 33.93 12.70 -11.36
N SER A 13 34.38 12.51 -10.12
CA SER A 13 33.88 11.50 -9.22
C SER A 13 32.37 11.69 -9.10
N THR A 14 31.63 10.79 -9.72
CA THR A 14 30.21 10.58 -9.46
C THR A 14 30.11 10.17 -8.00
N ILE A 15 29.93 11.15 -7.11
CA ILE A 15 29.43 10.92 -5.77
C ILE A 15 28.00 10.41 -5.96
N SER A 16 27.87 9.11 -6.25
CA SER A 16 26.62 8.41 -6.06
C SER A 16 26.32 8.54 -4.59
N CYS A 17 25.39 9.44 -4.25
CA CYS A 17 24.76 9.44 -2.94
C CYS A 17 24.05 8.09 -2.80
N ASN A 18 24.79 7.07 -2.35
CA ASN A 18 24.25 5.85 -1.77
C ASN A 18 23.58 6.26 -0.46
N GLN A 19 22.43 6.94 -0.55
CA GLN A 19 21.54 7.04 0.58
C GLN A 19 21.16 5.59 0.93
N LYS A 20 21.72 5.08 2.02
CA LYS A 20 21.33 3.78 2.58
C LYS A 20 19.87 3.90 3.00
N GLN A 21 18.95 3.59 2.09
CA GLN A 21 17.56 3.44 2.43
C GLN A 21 17.44 2.18 3.30
N THR A 22 16.89 2.33 4.49
CA THR A 22 16.64 1.18 5.36
C THR A 22 15.66 0.25 4.64
N PRO A 23 16.01 -1.03 4.45
CA PRO A 23 15.18 -1.97 3.69
C PRO A 23 13.82 -2.19 4.36
N PRO A 24 12.78 -2.60 3.60
CA PRO A 24 11.51 -3.05 4.15
C PRO A 24 11.70 -4.21 5.14
N THR A 25 10.77 -4.35 6.07
CA THR A 25 10.72 -5.48 7.03
C THR A 25 9.52 -6.35 6.73
N THR A 26 9.73 -7.66 6.56
CA THR A 26 8.62 -8.62 6.43
C THR A 26 7.91 -8.78 7.76
N VAL A 27 6.60 -8.53 7.78
CA VAL A 27 5.72 -8.76 8.92
C VAL A 27 4.82 -9.96 8.61
N THR A 28 4.69 -10.86 9.58
CA THR A 28 3.80 -12.04 9.52
C THR A 28 2.60 -11.83 10.43
N ILE A 29 1.40 -12.10 9.91
CA ILE A 29 0.13 -11.88 10.62
C ILE A 29 -0.57 -13.20 10.84
N GLU A 30 -0.55 -13.68 12.09
CA GLU A 30 -1.31 -14.85 12.59
C GLU A 30 -1.30 -16.07 11.66
N ASP A 31 -0.14 -16.40 11.09
CA ASP A 31 0.05 -17.48 10.10
C ASP A 31 -0.87 -17.42 8.87
N ALA A 32 -1.49 -16.26 8.61
CA ALA A 32 -2.46 -16.06 7.54
C ALA A 32 -1.82 -15.41 6.31
N TYR A 33 -0.94 -14.41 6.52
CA TYR A 33 -0.25 -13.73 5.42
C TYR A 33 1.01 -13.00 5.90
N THR A 34 1.84 -12.60 4.94
CA THR A 34 2.96 -11.69 5.12
C THR A 34 2.85 -10.44 4.26
N LEU A 35 3.47 -9.35 4.72
CA LEU A 35 3.61 -8.10 3.97
C LEU A 35 5.00 -7.50 4.23
N GLU A 36 5.64 -6.92 3.21
CA GLU A 36 6.88 -6.16 3.40
C GLU A 36 6.54 -4.71 3.75
N ILE A 37 6.81 -4.31 5.00
CA ILE A 37 6.48 -2.98 5.50
C ILE A 37 7.67 -2.04 5.27
N PRO A 38 7.46 -0.90 4.58
CA PRO A 38 8.48 0.13 4.45
C PRO A 38 8.98 0.63 5.81
N SER A 39 10.28 0.88 5.90
CA SER A 39 10.95 1.31 7.15
C SER A 39 10.50 2.68 7.68
N ASN A 40 9.81 3.47 6.86
CA ASN A 40 9.21 4.74 7.26
C ASN A 40 7.80 4.59 7.87
N LEU A 41 7.22 3.40 7.92
CA LEU A 41 5.96 3.13 8.61
C LEU A 41 6.21 2.49 9.97
N ALA A 42 5.45 2.91 10.98
CA ALA A 42 5.47 2.33 12.31
C ALA A 42 4.08 1.76 12.67
N PRO A 43 3.99 0.80 13.59
CA PRO A 43 2.70 0.34 14.11
C PRO A 43 1.90 1.51 14.69
N ILE A 44 0.62 1.61 14.32
CA ILE A 44 -0.32 2.58 14.90
C ILE A 44 -1.60 1.83 15.27
N GLN A 45 -2.10 2.04 16.48
CA GLN A 45 -3.32 1.40 16.95
C GLN A 45 -4.56 2.20 16.54
N GLU A 46 -5.71 1.52 16.50
CA GLU A 46 -7.04 2.13 16.33
C GLU A 46 -7.25 2.89 15.01
N LEU A 47 -6.49 2.59 13.96
CA LEU A 47 -6.74 3.11 12.61
C LEU A 47 -8.04 2.56 12.01
N PHE A 48 -8.28 1.25 12.19
CA PHE A 48 -9.43 0.57 11.62
C PHE A 48 -9.94 -0.56 12.53
N PRO A 49 -11.24 -0.59 12.89
CA PRO A 49 -11.79 -1.61 13.77
C PRO A 49 -11.61 -3.04 13.25
N GLY A 50 -10.94 -3.86 14.06
CA GLY A 50 -10.67 -5.27 13.77
C GLY A 50 -9.74 -5.48 12.57
N ALA A 51 -8.81 -4.56 12.31
CA ALA A 51 -7.69 -4.80 11.41
C ALA A 51 -6.60 -5.61 12.13
N ASP A 52 -6.04 -6.60 11.42
CA ASP A 52 -4.98 -7.47 11.93
C ASP A 52 -3.60 -6.79 11.79
N LEU A 53 -3.45 -5.92 10.80
CA LEU A 53 -2.26 -5.10 10.57
C LEU A 53 -2.65 -3.63 10.52
N GLN A 54 -1.95 -2.78 11.25
CA GLN A 54 -2.17 -1.33 11.29
C GLN A 54 -0.85 -0.58 11.43
N TYR A 55 -0.46 0.13 10.37
CA TYR A 55 0.78 0.88 10.28
C TYR A 55 0.52 2.26 9.71
N GLY A 56 1.37 3.21 10.05
CA GLY A 56 1.32 4.51 9.42
C GLY A 56 2.51 5.40 9.75
N ASN A 57 2.47 6.56 9.14
CA ASN A 57 3.39 7.66 9.36
C ASN A 57 2.57 8.95 9.38
N THR A 58 2.43 9.56 10.56
CA THR A 58 1.62 10.77 10.74
C THR A 58 2.24 11.99 10.08
N TYR A 59 3.57 12.03 9.92
CA TYR A 59 4.27 13.12 9.24
C TYR A 59 4.05 13.08 7.73
N LEU A 60 4.19 11.91 7.10
CA LEU A 60 3.89 11.69 5.68
C LEU A 60 2.39 11.59 5.40
N GLN A 61 1.58 11.45 6.45
CA GLN A 61 0.14 11.22 6.38
C GLN A 61 -0.20 9.99 5.53
N THR A 62 0.56 8.91 5.69
CA THR A 62 0.39 7.65 4.96
C THR A 62 0.05 6.56 5.95
N TYR A 63 -1.00 5.80 5.67
CA TYR A 63 -1.51 4.76 6.56
C TYR A 63 -1.80 3.50 5.76
N LEU A 64 -1.68 2.35 6.41
CA LEU A 64 -1.85 1.03 5.82
C LEU A 64 -2.51 0.12 6.85
N ILE A 65 -3.56 -0.58 6.43
CA ILE A 65 -4.20 -1.63 7.20
C ILE A 65 -4.30 -2.92 6.38
N GLY A 66 -4.33 -4.03 7.09
CA GLY A 66 -4.68 -5.34 6.55
C GLY A 66 -5.72 -5.99 7.46
N LYS A 67 -6.69 -6.65 6.84
CA LYS A 67 -7.76 -7.36 7.53
C LYS A 67 -8.13 -8.64 6.79
N LYS A 68 -8.13 -9.77 7.49
CA LYS A 68 -8.66 -11.04 7.03
C LYS A 68 -10.15 -11.12 7.34
N SER A 69 -10.88 -11.76 6.45
CA SER A 69 -12.28 -12.10 6.62
C SER A 69 -12.45 -13.58 6.32
N VAL A 70 -12.96 -14.33 7.30
CA VAL A 70 -13.31 -15.74 7.11
C VAL A 70 -14.31 -15.83 5.96
N LYS A 71 -14.09 -16.77 5.04
CA LYS A 71 -15.02 -17.04 3.94
C LYS A 71 -16.29 -17.67 4.51
N ALA A 72 -17.42 -16.97 4.41
CA ALA A 72 -18.70 -17.61 4.70
C ALA A 72 -18.98 -18.63 3.58
N GLN A 73 -19.46 -19.82 3.94
CA GLN A 73 -19.71 -20.91 2.99
C GLN A 73 -20.71 -20.53 1.88
N THR A 74 -21.53 -19.49 2.11
CA THR A 74 -22.59 -19.05 1.21
C THR A 74 -22.31 -17.72 0.49
N SER A 75 -21.23 -17.01 0.81
CA SER A 75 -20.93 -15.70 0.20
C SER A 75 -19.89 -15.84 -0.91
N ASN A 76 -20.21 -15.34 -2.11
CA ASN A 76 -19.21 -15.22 -3.17
C ASN A 76 -18.25 -14.06 -2.89
N PHE A 77 -17.10 -14.04 -3.59
CA PHE A 77 -16.10 -12.98 -3.43
C PHE A 77 -16.65 -11.57 -3.72
N GLN A 78 -17.59 -11.44 -4.66
CA GLN A 78 -18.19 -10.14 -4.99
C GLN A 78 -18.95 -9.54 -3.79
N ALA A 79 -19.65 -10.36 -3.00
CA ALA A 79 -20.32 -9.88 -1.79
C ALA A 79 -19.32 -9.30 -0.77
N PHE A 80 -18.12 -9.88 -0.67
CA PHE A 80 -17.04 -9.35 0.17
C PHE A 80 -16.51 -7.99 -0.35
N VAL A 81 -16.34 -7.87 -1.67
CA VAL A 81 -15.97 -6.61 -2.33
C VAL A 81 -17.02 -5.53 -2.04
N ASP A 82 -18.30 -5.83 -2.26
CA ASP A 82 -19.39 -4.87 -2.11
C ASP A 82 -19.51 -4.39 -0.65
N GLN A 83 -19.36 -5.31 0.31
CA GLN A 83 -19.34 -4.97 1.74
C GLN A 83 -18.15 -4.07 2.10
N SER A 84 -16.97 -4.33 1.53
CA SER A 84 -15.76 -3.53 1.78
C SER A 84 -15.92 -2.10 1.27
N LEU A 85 -16.49 -1.92 0.08
CA LEU A 85 -16.75 -0.60 -0.51
C LEU A 85 -17.86 0.16 0.24
N ALA A 86 -18.88 -0.55 0.74
CA ALA A 86 -20.01 0.04 1.47
C ALA A 86 -19.59 0.76 2.76
N LEU A 87 -18.40 0.48 3.29
CA LEU A 87 -17.83 1.19 4.44
C LEU A 87 -17.59 2.69 4.18
N TYR A 88 -17.39 3.08 2.92
CA TYR A 88 -16.97 4.43 2.55
C TYR A 88 -17.89 5.15 1.56
N ASN A 89 -18.80 4.44 0.90
CA ASN A 89 -19.63 5.01 -0.16
C ASN A 89 -20.60 6.13 0.29
N LYS A 90 -20.80 6.31 1.59
CA LYS A 90 -21.59 7.41 2.18
C LYS A 90 -20.73 8.59 2.65
N ARG A 91 -19.42 8.54 2.44
CA ARG A 91 -18.53 9.65 2.82
C ARG A 91 -18.72 10.83 1.85
N PRO A 92 -18.58 12.07 2.33
CA PRO A 92 -18.60 13.23 1.44
C PRO A 92 -17.53 13.11 0.35
N ASN A 93 -17.82 13.59 -0.86
CA ASN A 93 -16.92 13.55 -2.01
C ASN A 93 -16.43 12.14 -2.37
N TYR A 94 -17.19 11.10 -2.02
CA TYR A 94 -16.86 9.72 -2.37
C TYR A 94 -16.90 9.54 -3.89
N GLU A 95 -15.81 9.05 -4.46
CA GLU A 95 -15.67 8.76 -5.87
C GLU A 95 -14.76 7.54 -6.05
N ILE A 96 -15.16 6.60 -6.91
CA ILE A 96 -14.27 5.56 -7.42
C ILE A 96 -13.53 6.14 -8.63
N VAL A 97 -12.25 6.46 -8.44
CA VAL A 97 -11.38 7.05 -9.48
C VAL A 97 -10.95 5.98 -10.47
N LYS A 98 -10.61 4.79 -9.97
CA LYS A 98 -10.13 3.67 -10.77
C LYS A 98 -10.60 2.36 -10.16
N LYS A 99 -10.93 1.41 -11.03
CA LYS A 99 -11.17 0.01 -10.69
C LYS A 99 -10.36 -0.87 -11.63
N GLU A 100 -9.67 -1.87 -11.10
CA GLU A 100 -8.99 -2.87 -11.89
C GLU A 100 -9.01 -4.25 -11.22
N ASP A 101 -9.07 -5.30 -12.03
CA ASP A 101 -8.79 -6.65 -11.56
C ASP A 101 -7.28 -6.81 -11.39
N VAL A 102 -6.86 -7.43 -10.28
CA VAL A 102 -5.45 -7.63 -9.95
C VAL A 102 -5.15 -9.10 -9.67
N THR A 103 -3.88 -9.48 -9.85
CA THR A 103 -3.36 -10.76 -9.37
C THR A 103 -2.08 -10.48 -8.60
N ILE A 104 -2.09 -10.73 -7.29
CA ILE A 104 -0.93 -10.52 -6.41
C ILE A 104 -0.46 -11.88 -5.94
N ASN A 105 0.78 -12.26 -6.31
CA ASN A 105 1.37 -13.55 -5.97
C ASN A 105 0.45 -14.76 -6.24
N GLY A 106 -0.24 -14.74 -7.39
CA GLY A 106 -1.16 -15.80 -7.83
C GLY A 106 -2.60 -15.67 -7.33
N ILE A 107 -2.86 -14.73 -6.41
CA ILE A 107 -4.19 -14.54 -5.81
C ILE A 107 -4.94 -13.46 -6.58
N LYS A 108 -6.12 -13.83 -7.10
CA LYS A 108 -7.00 -12.92 -7.82
C LYS A 108 -7.71 -11.97 -6.87
N GLY A 109 -7.94 -10.74 -7.32
CA GLY A 109 -8.63 -9.73 -6.54
C GLY A 109 -9.09 -8.54 -7.35
N GLN A 110 -9.58 -7.52 -6.64
CA GLN A 110 -9.98 -6.24 -7.21
C GLN A 110 -9.35 -5.10 -6.42
N GLN A 111 -8.77 -4.14 -7.14
CA GLN A 111 -8.22 -2.91 -6.58
C GLN A 111 -9.08 -1.72 -6.99
N TYR A 112 -9.36 -0.86 -6.01
CA TYR A 112 -10.12 0.37 -6.16
C TYR A 112 -9.29 1.54 -5.66
N GLU A 113 -9.16 2.58 -6.48
CA GLU A 113 -8.65 3.87 -6.06
C GLU A 113 -9.84 4.80 -5.81
N LEU A 114 -9.91 5.36 -4.61
CA LEU A 114 -11.05 6.11 -4.09
C LEU A 114 -10.62 7.51 -3.67
N LYS A 115 -11.49 8.49 -3.90
CA LYS A 115 -11.44 9.79 -3.23
C LYS A 115 -12.60 9.93 -2.27
N MET A 116 -12.39 10.66 -1.19
CA MET A 116 -13.44 11.04 -0.23
C MET A 116 -12.93 12.12 0.72
N SER A 117 -13.81 12.69 1.53
CA SER A 117 -13.44 13.61 2.60
C SER A 117 -13.79 13.06 3.98
N GLN A 118 -12.93 13.35 4.96
CA GLN A 118 -13.16 13.08 6.37
C GLN A 118 -12.76 14.30 7.19
N LYS A 119 -13.72 14.92 7.90
CA LYS A 119 -13.50 16.17 8.67
C LYS A 119 -12.78 17.24 7.83
N ASP A 120 -13.31 17.50 6.63
CA ASP A 120 -12.78 18.46 5.64
C ASP A 120 -11.39 18.15 5.04
N VAL A 121 -10.79 17.00 5.41
CA VAL A 121 -9.56 16.51 4.78
C VAL A 121 -9.92 15.65 3.58
N TYR A 122 -9.46 16.04 2.40
CA TYR A 122 -9.54 15.22 1.20
C TYR A 122 -8.51 14.10 1.26
N MET A 123 -9.01 12.88 1.12
CA MET A 123 -8.23 11.64 1.19
C MET A 123 -8.23 10.95 -0.16
N TYR A 124 -7.12 10.28 -0.43
CA TYR A 124 -6.97 9.34 -1.51
C TYR A 124 -6.64 7.96 -0.93
N MET A 125 -7.41 6.95 -1.32
CA MET A 125 -7.36 5.61 -0.73
C MET A 125 -7.24 4.56 -1.82
N ILE A 126 -6.44 3.54 -1.55
CA ILE A 126 -6.36 2.31 -2.33
C ILE A 126 -6.95 1.19 -1.49
N GLN A 127 -7.96 0.50 -2.02
CA GLN A 127 -8.52 -0.71 -1.43
C GLN A 127 -8.28 -1.88 -2.36
N THR A 128 -7.59 -2.90 -1.86
CA THR A 128 -7.31 -4.13 -2.58
C THR A 128 -7.94 -5.28 -1.84
N MET A 129 -8.95 -5.88 -2.46
CA MET A 129 -9.64 -7.07 -1.97
C MET A 129 -9.08 -8.29 -2.70
N LEU A 130 -8.64 -9.30 -1.97
CA LEU A 130 -8.04 -10.53 -2.51
C LEU A 130 -8.87 -11.75 -2.11
N ASN A 131 -9.09 -12.65 -3.07
CA ASN A 131 -9.79 -13.92 -2.89
C ASN A 131 -8.76 -15.04 -2.60
N GLY A 132 -8.14 -15.01 -1.42
CA GLY A 132 -7.16 -16.01 -1.02
C GLY A 132 -7.79 -17.39 -0.78
N GLU A 133 -7.00 -18.44 -0.63
CA GLU A 133 -7.52 -19.80 -0.44
C GLU A 133 -8.15 -19.98 0.94
N LYS A 134 -7.50 -19.47 2.00
CA LYS A 134 -7.92 -19.63 3.40
C LYS A 134 -8.94 -18.58 3.82
N ALA A 135 -8.82 -17.36 3.32
CA ALA A 135 -9.68 -16.24 3.67
C ALA A 135 -9.83 -15.25 2.50
N ASN A 136 -10.76 -14.30 2.64
CA ASN A 136 -10.72 -13.08 1.86
C ASN A 136 -9.91 -12.03 2.61
N TYR A 137 -9.16 -11.20 1.90
CA TYR A 137 -8.29 -10.19 2.51
C TYR A 137 -8.64 -8.80 2.00
N LEU A 138 -8.72 -7.84 2.91
CA LEU A 138 -8.80 -6.41 2.61
C LEU A 138 -7.48 -5.77 3.00
N LEU A 139 -6.74 -5.31 2.01
CA LEU A 139 -5.59 -4.44 2.18
C LEU A 139 -6.01 -3.04 1.80
N MET A 140 -5.73 -2.06 2.64
CA MET A 140 -6.12 -0.69 2.38
C MET A 140 -5.05 0.26 2.84
N GLY A 141 -4.65 1.17 1.97
CA GLY A 141 -3.82 2.30 2.35
C GLY A 141 -4.44 3.61 1.95
N TRP A 142 -4.17 4.67 2.69
CA TRP A 142 -4.65 6.00 2.35
C TRP A 142 -3.64 7.08 2.71
N THR A 143 -3.80 8.20 2.02
CA THR A 143 -3.04 9.42 2.23
C THR A 143 -3.92 10.64 1.98
N THR A 144 -3.40 11.85 2.20
CA THR A 144 -4.09 13.08 1.82
C THR A 144 -3.96 13.33 0.32
N SER A 145 -4.91 14.06 -0.27
CA SER A 145 -4.88 14.34 -1.70
C SER A 145 -3.63 15.10 -2.16
N GLN A 146 -2.98 15.84 -1.25
CA GLN A 146 -1.72 16.54 -1.53
C GLN A 146 -0.55 15.58 -1.76
N ASN A 147 -0.58 14.40 -1.11
CA ASN A 147 0.48 13.41 -1.16
C ASN A 147 0.15 12.23 -2.10
N ALA A 148 -1.04 12.25 -2.72
CA ALA A 148 -1.58 11.13 -3.48
C ALA A 148 -0.64 10.66 -4.61
N GLU A 149 0.01 11.55 -5.33
CA GLU A 149 0.87 11.17 -6.46
C GLU A 149 2.04 10.27 -6.04
N VAL A 150 2.72 10.61 -4.94
CA VAL A 150 3.91 9.89 -4.48
C VAL A 150 3.53 8.73 -3.56
N GLU A 151 2.69 8.98 -2.56
CA GLU A 151 2.43 8.01 -1.50
C GLU A 151 1.49 6.88 -1.97
N SER A 152 0.62 7.12 -2.95
CA SER A 152 -0.22 6.05 -3.52
C SER A 152 0.59 4.95 -4.21
N GLN A 153 1.70 5.30 -4.87
CA GLN A 153 2.55 4.33 -5.53
C GLN A 153 3.26 3.46 -4.49
N LYS A 154 3.80 4.06 -3.44
CA LYS A 154 4.42 3.32 -2.32
C LYS A 154 3.42 2.42 -1.59
N ILE A 155 2.18 2.87 -1.42
CA ILE A 155 1.10 2.04 -0.88
C ILE A 155 0.86 0.83 -1.78
N LYS A 156 0.72 1.02 -3.11
CA LYS A 156 0.52 -0.08 -4.06
C LYS A 156 1.70 -1.06 -4.07
N GLU A 157 2.92 -0.55 -4.07
CA GLU A 157 4.13 -1.37 -3.96
C GLU A 157 4.11 -2.23 -2.70
N THR A 158 3.75 -1.64 -1.56
CA THR A 158 3.61 -2.36 -0.29
C THR A 158 2.53 -3.43 -0.37
N ILE A 159 1.34 -3.10 -0.88
CA ILE A 159 0.23 -4.04 -1.06
C ILE A 159 0.61 -5.21 -1.98
N ASN A 160 1.38 -4.94 -3.03
CA ASN A 160 1.84 -5.96 -3.99
C ASN A 160 2.83 -6.98 -3.38
N THR A 161 3.38 -6.71 -2.20
CA THR A 161 4.22 -7.67 -1.47
C THR A 161 3.40 -8.73 -0.73
N PHE A 162 2.06 -8.61 -0.74
CA PHE A 162 1.17 -9.52 -0.02
C PHE A 162 1.39 -10.95 -0.45
N LYS A 163 1.56 -11.84 0.53
CA LYS A 163 1.65 -13.27 0.31
C LYS A 163 0.81 -14.00 1.35
N GLU A 164 -0.18 -14.76 0.89
CA GLU A 164 -0.88 -15.71 1.75
C GLU A 164 0.10 -16.81 2.19
N LEU A 165 0.05 -17.16 3.48
CA LEU A 165 0.77 -18.29 4.05
C LEU A 165 -0.16 -19.49 4.10
#